data_AF-A0A2E3QUT6-F1
#
_entry.id   AF-A0A2E3QUT6-F1
#
_cell.length_a   1.000
_cell.length_b   1.000
_cell.length_c   1.000
_cell.angle_alpha   90.00
_cell.angle_beta   90.00
_cell.angle_gamma   90.00
#
_symmetry.space_group_name_H-M   'P 1'
#
loop_
_entity.id
_entity.type
_entity.pdbx_description
1 polymer ?
#
loop_
_entity_poly.entity_id
_entity_poly.type
_entity_poly.pdbx_seq_one_letter_code
_entity_poly.pdbx_strand_id
1 'polypeptide(L)'
;MEDPENNHPVIYQCNGANCRKKKGKRLDFYMKKYNLKNKVDVETIGCNNKCEQAPVLHLDPANIWFSEKDLGTVIKRHILNNK
;
A
#
# COMPACT_ATOMS: atom_id res chain seq x y z
N MET A 1 25.02 -10.09 -0.83
CA MET A 1 25.04 -9.23 0.36
C MET A 1 23.90 -8.26 0.18
N GLU A 2 22.75 -8.58 0.76
CA GLU A 2 21.63 -7.66 1.02
C GLU A 2 21.13 -8.03 2.42
N ASP A 3 21.06 -7.04 3.29
CA ASP A 3 20.99 -7.13 4.75
C ASP A 3 19.68 -7.79 5.28
N PRO A 4 19.74 -8.66 6.30
CA PRO A 4 18.59 -9.45 6.75
C PRO A 4 17.73 -8.82 7.86
N GLU A 5 17.63 -7.49 7.99
CA GLU A 5 16.88 -6.90 9.13
C GLU A 5 16.26 -5.51 8.88
N ASN A 6 15.45 -5.36 7.83
CA ASN A 6 14.46 -4.28 7.78
C ASN A 6 13.10 -4.87 7.36
N ASN A 7 12.37 -5.42 8.33
CA ASN A 7 11.08 -6.08 8.11
C ASN A 7 9.93 -5.07 8.01
N HIS A 8 10.11 -4.01 7.23
CA HIS A 8 9.05 -3.03 7.02
C HIS A 8 7.93 -3.64 6.18
N PRO A 9 6.65 -3.44 6.57
CA PRO A 9 5.56 -3.83 5.71
C PRO A 9 5.63 -3.09 4.36
N VAL A 10 5.28 -3.78 3.28
CA VAL A 10 5.30 -3.25 1.92
C VAL A 10 3.88 -3.04 1.45
N ILE A 11 3.57 -1.86 0.92
CA ILE A 11 2.34 -1.60 0.18
C ILE A 11 2.63 -1.71 -1.32
N TYR A 12 2.13 -2.77 -1.93
CA TYR A 12 2.16 -2.93 -3.38
C TYR A 12 0.98 -2.21 -4.02
N GLN A 13 1.27 -1.33 -4.99
CA GLN A 13 0.26 -0.62 -5.74
C GLN A 13 0.14 -1.15 -7.17
N CYS A 14 -1.07 -1.55 -7.53
CA CYS A 14 -1.35 -1.99 -8.90
C CYS A 14 -1.14 -0.85 -9.89
N ASN A 15 -0.29 -1.12 -10.88
CA ASN A 15 0.03 -0.21 -11.98
C ASN A 15 -0.62 -0.67 -13.30
N GLY A 16 -1.75 -1.40 -13.25
CA GLY A 16 -2.56 -1.69 -14.43
C GLY A 16 -3.23 -0.43 -15.00
N ALA A 17 -3.65 -0.46 -16.27
CA ALA A 17 -4.24 0.71 -16.95
C ALA A 17 -5.43 1.34 -16.19
N ASN A 18 -6.35 0.52 -15.68
CA ASN A 18 -7.49 0.99 -14.89
C ASN A 18 -7.07 1.58 -13.53
N CYS A 19 -6.09 0.97 -12.86
CA CYS A 19 -5.58 1.48 -11.59
C CYS A 19 -4.83 2.81 -11.79
N ARG A 20 -4.01 2.94 -12.84
CA ARG A 20 -3.35 4.21 -13.18
C ARG A 20 -4.34 5.35 -13.42
N LYS A 21 -5.42 5.09 -14.15
CA LYS A 21 -6.47 6.09 -14.44
C LYS A 21 -7.22 6.54 -13.18
N LYS A 22 -7.42 5.64 -12.23
CA LYS A 22 -8.19 5.90 -11.00
C LYS A 22 -7.31 6.28 -9.80
N LYS A 23 -5.99 6.05 -9.86
CA LYS A 23 -5.04 6.29 -8.77
C LYS A 23 -5.10 7.76 -8.38
N GLY A 24 -5.34 8.01 -7.09
CA GLY A 24 -5.31 9.33 -6.51
C GLY A 24 -3.97 9.68 -5.86
N LYS A 25 -4.00 10.75 -5.07
CA LYS A 25 -2.90 11.17 -4.18
C LYS A 25 -3.07 10.66 -2.75
N ARG A 26 -4.02 9.76 -2.49
CA ARG A 26 -4.35 9.34 -1.11
C ARG A 26 -3.20 8.56 -0.49
N LEU A 27 -2.54 7.68 -1.26
CA LEU A 27 -1.34 6.99 -0.77
C LEU A 27 -0.26 7.96 -0.30
N ASP A 28 0.17 8.88 -1.16
CA ASP A 28 1.16 9.92 -0.83
C ASP A 28 0.72 10.78 0.38
N PHE A 29 -0.54 11.19 0.41
CA PHE A 29 -1.10 11.95 1.53
C PHE A 29 -0.94 11.23 2.86
N TYR A 30 -1.30 9.94 2.93
CA TYR A 30 -1.22 9.18 4.17
C TYR A 30 0.22 8.85 4.56
N MET A 31 1.11 8.57 3.60
CA MET A 31 2.54 8.39 3.87
C MET A 31 3.14 9.62 4.54
N LYS A 32 2.81 10.82 4.04
CA LYS A 32 3.26 12.09 4.62
C LYS A 32 2.61 12.38 5.97
N LYS A 33 1.28 12.25 6.05
CA LYS A 33 0.50 12.54 7.27
C LYS A 33 0.98 11.75 8.48
N TYR A 34 1.40 10.51 8.28
CA TYR A 34 1.82 9.61 9.36
C TYR A 34 3.35 9.38 9.40
N ASN A 35 4.12 10.13 8.61
CA ASN A 35 5.57 10.02 8.51
C ASN A 35 6.07 8.57 8.31
N LEU A 36 5.47 7.87 7.34
CA LEU A 36 5.66 6.43 7.12
C LEU A 36 6.84 6.09 6.20
N LYS A 37 7.57 7.08 5.70
CA LYS A 37 8.63 6.88 4.69
C LYS A 37 9.72 5.88 5.13
N ASN A 38 10.04 5.83 6.43
CA ASN A 38 11.02 4.91 6.99
C ASN A 38 10.36 3.76 7.77
N LYS A 39 9.09 3.47 7.49
CA LYS A 39 8.29 2.44 8.19
C LYS A 39 7.52 1.53 7.25
N VAL A 40 7.24 2.00 6.03
CA VAL A 40 6.44 1.32 5.04
C VAL A 40 7.05 1.58 3.69
N ASP A 41 7.40 0.53 2.99
CA ASP A 41 7.87 0.62 1.61
C ASP A 41 6.69 0.61 0.65
N VAL A 42 6.83 1.28 -0.49
CA VAL A 42 5.79 1.32 -1.52
C VAL A 42 6.37 0.90 -2.85
N GLU A 43 5.89 -0.24 -3.32
CA GLU A 43 6.31 -0.85 -4.57
C GLU A 43 5.15 -0.88 -5.58
N THR A 44 5.47 -1.02 -6.86
CA THR A 44 4.43 -1.17 -7.90
C THR A 44 4.38 -2.58 -8.42
N ILE A 45 3.17 -3.07 -8.69
CA ILE A 45 2.94 -4.42 -9.23
C ILE A 45 2.10 -4.38 -10.50
N GLY A 46 2.15 -5.49 -11.25
CA GLY A 46 1.34 -5.71 -12.44
C GLY A 46 -0.16 -5.76 -12.18
N CYS A 47 -0.95 -5.87 -13.26
CA CYS A 47 -2.40 -6.05 -13.14
C CYS A 47 -2.71 -7.38 -12.46
N ASN A 48 -3.61 -7.35 -11.48
CA ASN A 48 -4.05 -8.51 -10.70
C ASN A 48 -5.51 -8.92 -11.00
N ASN A 49 -6.06 -8.44 -12.11
CA ASN A 49 -7.45 -8.69 -12.55
C ASN A 49 -8.56 -8.20 -11.59
N LYS A 50 -8.26 -7.39 -10.57
CA LYS A 50 -9.25 -6.82 -9.63
C LYS A 50 -9.70 -5.40 -10.01
N CYS A 51 -9.97 -5.15 -11.29
CA CYS A 51 -10.25 -3.80 -11.81
C CYS A 51 -11.50 -3.11 -11.21
N GLU A 52 -12.46 -3.88 -10.72
CA GLU A 52 -13.66 -3.37 -10.05
C GLU A 52 -13.32 -2.63 -8.75
N GLN A 53 -12.25 -3.06 -8.07
CA GLN A 53 -11.75 -2.47 -6.83
C GLN A 53 -10.65 -1.43 -7.06
N ALA A 54 -10.36 -1.08 -8.32
CA ALA A 54 -9.31 -0.14 -8.65
C ALA A 54 -9.57 1.25 -8.02
N PRO A 55 -8.53 1.90 -7.46
CA PRO A 55 -7.12 1.48 -7.42
C PRO A 55 -6.86 0.41 -6.36
N VAL A 56 -6.23 -0.70 -6.78
CA VAL A 56 -5.95 -1.84 -5.91
C VAL A 56 -4.58 -1.71 -5.26
N LEU A 57 -4.55 -1.98 -3.96
CA LEU A 57 -3.37 -2.02 -3.11
C LEU A 57 -3.29 -3.38 -2.41
N HIS A 58 -2.09 -3.81 -2.05
CA HIS A 58 -1.84 -5.00 -1.24
C HIS A 58 -0.84 -4.66 -0.15
N LEU A 59 -1.12 -5.08 1.09
CA LEU A 59 -0.24 -4.90 2.24
C LEU A 59 0.36 -6.24 2.62
N ASP A 60 1.69 -6.31 2.59
CA ASP A 60 2.50 -7.45 3.03
C ASP A 60 3.23 -7.09 4.34
N PRO A 61 3.45 -8.02 5.29
CA PRO A 61 3.10 -9.45 5.30
C PRO A 61 1.65 -9.75 5.76
N ALA A 62 0.83 -8.72 6.02
CA ALA A 62 -0.55 -8.91 6.47
C ALA A 62 -1.45 -9.63 5.43
N ASN A 63 -0.98 -9.74 4.19
CA ASN A 63 -1.66 -10.33 3.04
C ASN A 63 -3.06 -9.76 2.78
N ILE A 64 -3.20 -8.43 2.91
CA ILE A 64 -4.49 -7.74 2.76
C ILE A 64 -4.56 -7.07 1.39
N TRP A 65 -5.56 -7.42 0.59
CA TRP A 65 -5.90 -6.72 -0.65
C TRP A 65 -7.03 -5.73 -0.40
N PHE A 66 -6.86 -4.48 -0.82
CA PHE A 66 -7.82 -3.41 -0.54
C PHE A 66 -7.82 -2.33 -1.61
N SER A 67 -8.88 -1.51 -1.63
CA SER A 67 -8.94 -0.35 -2.51
C SER A 67 -8.29 0.87 -1.86
N GLU A 68 -7.86 1.86 -2.65
CA GLU A 68 -7.34 3.12 -2.10
C GLU A 68 -8.35 3.86 -1.19
N LYS A 69 -9.65 3.52 -1.24
CA LYS A 69 -10.67 4.07 -0.33
C LYS A 69 -10.48 3.58 1.12
N ASP A 70 -9.97 2.38 1.30
CA ASP A 70 -9.83 1.72 2.61
C ASP A 70 -8.47 2.02 3.27
N LEU A 71 -7.59 2.70 2.55
CA LEU A 71 -6.20 2.95 2.94
C LEU A 71 -6.05 3.56 4.34
N GLY A 72 -6.89 4.53 4.71
CA GLY A 72 -6.84 5.16 6.03
C GLY A 72 -7.14 4.17 7.17
N THR A 73 -8.06 3.23 6.95
CA THR A 73 -8.40 2.18 7.92
C THR A 73 -7.27 1.15 8.00
N VAL A 74 -6.73 0.72 6.86
CA VAL A 74 -5.64 -0.26 6.80
C VAL A 74 -4.38 0.27 7.49
N ILE A 75 -3.96 1.50 7.19
CA ILE A 75 -2.79 2.12 7.82
C ILE A 75 -2.96 2.21 9.34
N LYS A 76 -4.12 2.68 9.81
CA LYS A 76 -4.37 2.78 11.25
C LYS A 76 -4.29 1.41 11.93
N ARG A 77 -4.94 0.40 11.38
CA ARG A 77 -5.06 -0.93 12.00
C ARG A 77 -3.76 -1.74 11.96
N HIS A 78 -3.06 -1.73 10.82
CA HIS A 78 -1.96 -2.66 10.58
C HIS A 78 -0.57 -2.03 10.65
N ILE A 79 -0.46 -0.71 10.48
CA ILE A 79 0.82 -0.01 10.50
C ILE A 79 0.99 0.78 11.81
N LEU A 80 -0.03 1.53 12.24
CA LEU A 80 0.08 2.40 13.42
C LEU A 80 -0.23 1.69 14.75
N ASN A 81 -1.08 0.66 14.73
CA ASN A 81 -1.55 0.00 15.95
C ASN A 81 -0.79 -1.29 16.30
N ASN A 82 0.25 -1.65 15.54
CA ASN A 82 1.17 -2.75 15.86
C ASN A 82 2.19 -2.30 16.92
N LYS A 83 1.71 -1.94 18.10
CA LYS A 83 2.53 -1.53 19.26
C LYS A 83 2.51 -2.61 20.33
#